data_AF-A0A517WXG6-F1
#
_entry.id   AF-A0A517WXG6-F1
#
_cell.length_a   1.000
_cell.length_b   1.000
_cell.length_c   1.000
_cell.angle_alpha   90.00
_cell.angle_beta   90.00
_cell.angle_gamma   90.00
#
_symmetry.space_group_name_H-M   'P 1'
#
loop_
_entity.id
_entity.type
_entity.pdbx_description
1 polymer ?
#
loop_
_entity_poly.entity_id
_entity_poly.type
_entity_poly.pdbx_seq_one_letter_code
_entity_poly.pdbx_strand_id
1 'polypeptide(L)'
;MCCIRSNCVLSFGCWLLIFTNLSNGAEKTDTLMTKMLSDWNARQKIADSMLYEIRGHVIVPRDSYLRIDENQGVTPIHDSEYNVSTELLLDFQNNRVRRTEESEVLCAPIRSFIPYYEVDLYDGTQYFNYQPIDKNTSDSWKPGKYQSELHLTGSRPYGMFFSHYIDILLLTGHGSIYTHNSPVTPQKLLRTSVTSHFFKQELVKYKGRQCILLQTMPSKLRGKGYYNIIVDPAHESAIVKWSSFYRDQLYSDIEIEHELTKQGWLPARWTETYYSKPKIPITKTMCVKRRVFNPKLKDSDFKIEITPGMVIYDRATNSEFISSGPGKPMIPLKEWKLKHPDE
;
A
#
# COMPACT_ATOMS: atom_id res chain seq x y z
N MET A 1 -31.24 -15.37 -68.05
CA MET A 1 -30.42 -14.92 -69.19
C MET A 1 -29.59 -13.71 -68.75
N CYS A 2 -28.36 -13.63 -69.27
CA CYS A 2 -27.32 -12.62 -69.04
C CYS A 2 -26.52 -12.69 -67.73
N CYS A 3 -25.49 -13.52 -67.80
CA CYS A 3 -24.24 -13.45 -67.05
C CYS A 3 -23.43 -12.19 -67.43
N ILE A 4 -22.71 -11.60 -66.45
CA ILE A 4 -21.47 -10.86 -66.72
C ILE A 4 -20.40 -11.35 -65.73
N ARG A 5 -19.30 -11.85 -66.30
CA ARG A 5 -18.06 -12.24 -65.61
C ARG A 5 -17.22 -11.00 -65.30
N SER A 6 -16.53 -10.99 -64.17
CA SER A 6 -15.34 -10.15 -63.97
C SER A 6 -14.28 -10.96 -63.23
N ASN A 7 -13.19 -11.20 -63.96
CA ASN A 7 -11.97 -11.83 -63.46
C ASN A 7 -11.17 -10.77 -62.68
N CYS A 8 -10.95 -11.01 -61.39
CA CYS A 8 -10.00 -10.24 -60.59
C CYS A 8 -8.75 -11.10 -60.38
N VAL A 9 -7.65 -10.73 -61.04
CA VAL A 9 -6.33 -11.36 -60.87
C VAL A 9 -5.74 -10.80 -59.57
N LEU A 10 -5.80 -11.61 -58.51
CA LEU A 10 -5.14 -11.28 -57.24
C LEU A 10 -3.64 -11.53 -57.38
N SER A 11 -2.88 -10.43 -57.29
CA SER A 11 -1.44 -10.39 -57.10
C SER A 11 -1.04 -11.14 -55.82
N PHE A 12 -0.51 -12.35 -56.00
CA PHE A 12 0.23 -13.10 -54.99
C PHE A 12 1.70 -12.67 -55.06
N GLY A 13 2.10 -11.65 -54.30
CA GLY A 13 3.50 -11.20 -54.36
C GLY A 13 3.88 -10.03 -53.48
N CYS A 14 3.60 -10.05 -52.17
CA CYS A 14 4.28 -9.19 -51.18
C CYS A 14 3.94 -9.50 -49.70
N TRP A 15 3.86 -10.78 -49.31
CA TRP A 15 3.54 -11.15 -47.90
C TRP A 15 4.67 -11.88 -47.16
N LEU A 16 5.91 -11.85 -47.67
CA LEU A 16 7.02 -12.64 -47.10
C LEU A 16 8.13 -11.83 -46.39
N LEU A 17 7.97 -10.52 -46.16
CA LEU A 17 9.03 -9.68 -45.56
C LEU A 17 8.67 -8.96 -44.24
N ILE A 18 7.55 -9.30 -43.59
CA ILE A 18 7.15 -8.68 -42.30
C ILE A 18 7.42 -9.58 -41.08
N PHE A 19 7.88 -10.83 -41.25
CA PHE A 19 8.05 -11.76 -40.13
C PHE A 19 9.43 -11.79 -39.47
N THR A 20 10.44 -11.09 -39.98
CA THR A 20 11.82 -11.17 -39.44
C THR A 20 12.15 -10.19 -38.33
N ASN A 21 11.32 -9.17 -38.08
CA ASN A 21 11.56 -8.20 -36.99
C ASN A 21 10.82 -8.52 -35.68
N LEU A 22 9.86 -9.45 -35.70
CA LEU A 22 9.10 -9.82 -34.50
C LEU A 22 9.85 -10.80 -33.60
N SER A 23 10.73 -11.65 -34.15
CA SER A 23 11.47 -12.65 -33.37
C SER A 23 12.50 -12.01 -32.41
N ASN A 24 13.22 -10.99 -32.87
CA ASN A 24 14.28 -10.35 -32.08
C ASN A 24 13.74 -9.57 -30.87
N GLY A 25 12.46 -9.13 -30.91
CA GLY A 25 11.82 -8.43 -29.80
C GLY A 25 11.41 -9.35 -28.64
N ALA A 26 10.95 -10.56 -28.96
CA ALA A 26 10.50 -11.53 -27.97
C ALA A 26 11.67 -12.05 -27.11
N GLU A 27 12.75 -12.48 -27.76
CA GLU A 27 13.95 -13.02 -27.08
C GLU A 27 14.59 -11.99 -26.12
N LYS A 28 14.63 -10.73 -26.54
CA LYS A 28 15.12 -9.62 -25.70
C LYS A 28 14.24 -9.41 -24.47
N THR A 29 12.92 -9.56 -24.62
CA THR A 29 11.95 -9.37 -23.52
C THR A 29 12.05 -10.50 -22.50
N ASP A 30 12.16 -11.76 -22.95
CA ASP A 30 12.31 -12.92 -22.05
C ASP A 30 13.62 -12.87 -21.25
N THR A 31 14.71 -12.42 -21.88
CA THR A 31 16.01 -12.23 -21.22
C THR A 31 15.91 -11.18 -20.11
N LEU A 32 15.24 -10.06 -20.40
CA LEU A 32 15.05 -8.97 -19.43
C LEU A 32 14.13 -9.38 -18.28
N MET A 33 13.08 -10.14 -18.57
CA MET A 33 12.17 -10.70 -17.55
C MET A 33 12.93 -11.68 -16.63
N THR A 34 13.75 -12.56 -17.18
CA THR A 34 14.59 -13.48 -16.39
C THR A 34 15.55 -12.71 -15.47
N LYS A 35 16.22 -11.68 -16.00
CA LYS A 35 17.08 -10.79 -15.21
C LYS A 35 16.29 -10.14 -14.06
N MET A 36 15.12 -9.60 -14.35
CA MET A 36 14.30 -8.90 -13.36
C MET A 36 13.85 -9.79 -12.20
N LEU A 37 13.40 -11.02 -12.47
CA LEU A 37 13.09 -11.97 -11.38
C LEU A 37 14.33 -12.30 -10.55
N SER A 38 15.47 -12.49 -11.23
CA SER A 38 16.73 -12.76 -10.55
C SER A 38 17.09 -11.61 -9.61
N ASP A 39 17.04 -10.37 -10.10
CA ASP A 39 17.33 -9.18 -9.30
C ASP A 39 16.38 -9.08 -8.09
N TRP A 40 15.06 -9.26 -8.30
CA TRP A 40 14.08 -9.23 -7.20
C TRP A 40 14.30 -10.36 -6.19
N ASN A 41 14.57 -11.58 -6.64
CA ASN A 41 14.86 -12.70 -5.73
C ASN A 41 16.16 -12.49 -4.95
N ALA A 42 17.16 -11.83 -5.54
CA ALA A 42 18.40 -11.48 -4.85
C ALA A 42 18.14 -10.44 -3.73
N ARG A 43 17.29 -9.42 -4.00
CA ARG A 43 16.92 -8.39 -3.02
C ARG A 43 16.26 -8.96 -1.76
N GLN A 44 15.51 -10.07 -1.88
CA GLN A 44 14.87 -10.72 -0.72
C GLN A 44 15.87 -11.25 0.32
N LYS A 45 17.16 -11.32 -0.01
CA LYS A 45 18.22 -11.85 0.87
C LYS A 45 19.09 -10.76 1.50
N ILE A 46 18.83 -9.48 1.24
CA ILE A 46 19.72 -8.39 1.67
C ILE A 46 19.58 -8.06 3.17
N ALA A 47 18.48 -8.47 3.80
CA ALA A 47 18.17 -8.21 5.20
C ALA A 47 17.25 -9.29 5.78
N ASP A 48 17.43 -9.57 7.07
CA ASP A 48 16.53 -10.40 7.88
C ASP A 48 15.44 -9.56 8.53
N SER A 49 15.74 -8.29 8.81
CA SER A 49 14.81 -7.33 9.36
C SER A 49 15.15 -5.90 8.93
N MET A 50 14.16 -5.01 8.99
CA MET A 50 14.31 -3.61 8.57
C MET A 50 13.53 -2.68 9.49
N LEU A 51 14.12 -1.53 9.80
CA LEU A 51 13.41 -0.37 10.34
C LEU A 51 13.48 0.76 9.32
N TYR A 52 12.32 1.32 8.98
CA TYR A 52 12.19 2.52 8.17
C TYR A 52 11.54 3.63 8.99
N GLU A 53 12.12 4.83 8.92
CA GLU A 53 11.46 6.06 9.35
C GLU A 53 11.18 6.91 8.11
N ILE A 54 9.92 7.24 7.91
CA ILE A 54 9.40 7.90 6.73
C ILE A 54 8.72 9.19 7.18
N ARG A 55 8.92 10.25 6.42
CA ARG A 55 8.22 11.52 6.61
C ARG A 55 7.69 12.00 5.28
N GLY A 56 6.59 12.71 5.31
CA GLY A 56 6.02 13.26 4.11
C GLY A 56 5.04 14.38 4.38
N HIS A 57 4.46 14.83 3.28
CA HIS A 57 3.56 15.96 3.22
C HIS A 57 2.41 15.60 2.30
N VAL A 58 1.19 15.90 2.73
CA VAL A 58 -0.04 15.64 1.99
C VAL A 58 -0.68 16.97 1.64
N ILE A 59 -1.06 17.12 0.38
CA ILE A 59 -1.85 18.24 -0.12
C ILE A 59 -3.21 17.69 -0.54
N VAL A 60 -4.25 18.20 0.11
CA VAL A 60 -5.65 17.90 -0.16
C VAL A 60 -6.32 19.16 -0.69
N PRO A 61 -6.53 19.27 -2.00
CA PRO A 61 -7.28 20.38 -2.56
C PRO A 61 -8.71 20.45 -2.02
N ARG A 62 -9.25 21.67 -2.00
CA ARG A 62 -10.68 21.92 -1.80
C ARG A 62 -11.48 21.03 -2.77
N ASP A 63 -12.61 20.49 -2.29
CA ASP A 63 -13.51 19.63 -3.08
C ASP A 63 -12.95 18.23 -3.45
N SER A 64 -11.82 17.83 -2.87
CA SER A 64 -11.30 16.46 -3.07
C SER A 64 -12.18 15.37 -2.43
N TYR A 65 -13.11 15.71 -1.51
CA TYR A 65 -14.08 14.76 -0.94
C TYR A 65 -15.53 15.17 -1.23
N LEU A 66 -16.05 14.75 -2.39
CA LEU A 66 -17.50 14.75 -2.61
C LEU A 66 -18.22 13.75 -1.69
N ARG A 67 -19.40 14.17 -1.18
CA ARG A 67 -20.46 13.32 -0.62
C ARG A 67 -20.10 12.53 0.65
N ILE A 68 -19.68 13.21 1.71
CA ILE A 68 -19.93 12.67 3.05
C ILE A 68 -21.44 12.71 3.35
N ASP A 69 -22.12 13.73 2.84
CA ASP A 69 -23.57 13.93 2.86
C ASP A 69 -23.92 14.83 1.67
N GLU A 70 -24.91 14.47 0.85
CA GLU A 70 -25.32 15.24 -0.34
C GLU A 70 -25.80 16.66 0.01
N ASN A 71 -26.17 16.89 1.28
CA ASN A 71 -26.67 18.17 1.76
C ASN A 71 -25.60 19.10 2.34
N GLN A 72 -24.36 18.65 2.54
CA GLN A 72 -23.35 19.39 3.32
C GLN A 72 -22.39 20.25 2.48
N GLY A 73 -22.45 20.19 1.15
CA GLY A 73 -21.57 20.98 0.28
C GLY A 73 -20.11 20.49 0.22
N VAL A 74 -19.20 21.39 -0.16
CA VAL A 74 -17.82 21.10 -0.58
C VAL A 74 -16.90 20.72 0.59
N THR A 75 -16.17 19.59 0.54
CA THR A 75 -15.27 19.19 1.64
C THR A 75 -13.89 18.72 1.12
N PRO A 76 -12.76 19.20 1.70
CA PRO A 76 -12.65 20.29 2.66
C PRO A 76 -13.07 21.64 2.04
N ILE A 77 -13.34 22.64 2.89
CA ILE A 77 -13.78 23.98 2.47
C ILE A 77 -12.63 24.79 1.86
N HIS A 78 -11.40 24.50 2.29
CA HIS A 78 -10.15 25.08 1.81
C HIS A 78 -9.18 23.98 1.43
N ASP A 79 -8.19 24.32 0.62
CA ASP A 79 -7.01 23.46 0.45
C ASP A 79 -6.43 23.20 1.84
N SER A 80 -6.14 21.94 2.12
CA SER A 80 -5.59 21.49 3.39
C SER A 80 -4.26 20.83 3.14
N GLU A 81 -3.32 21.05 4.05
CA GLU A 81 -2.00 20.45 3.99
C GLU A 81 -1.61 19.97 5.38
N TYR A 82 -0.98 18.81 5.45
CA TYR A 82 -0.53 18.23 6.72
C TYR A 82 0.68 17.34 6.52
N ASN A 83 1.41 17.11 7.62
CA ASN A 83 2.57 16.24 7.62
C ASN A 83 2.15 14.81 7.97
N VAL A 84 2.89 13.86 7.39
CA VAL A 84 2.75 12.43 7.69
C VAL A 84 4.08 11.91 8.22
N SER A 85 3.98 11.06 9.24
CA SER A 85 5.07 10.30 9.82
C SER A 85 4.70 8.83 9.79
N THR A 86 5.61 7.98 9.33
CA THR A 86 5.43 6.53 9.40
C THR A 86 6.72 5.88 9.85
N GLU A 87 6.63 5.01 10.85
CA GLU A 87 7.68 4.07 11.22
C GLU A 87 7.23 2.66 10.83
N LEU A 88 8.10 1.91 10.15
CA LEU A 88 7.82 0.55 9.71
C LEU A 88 8.95 -0.39 10.14
N LEU A 89 8.65 -1.27 11.09
CA LEU A 89 9.52 -2.32 11.57
C LEU A 89 9.07 -3.67 10.99
N LEU A 90 9.97 -4.30 10.23
CA LEU A 90 9.74 -5.55 9.51
C LEU A 90 10.68 -6.62 10.05
N ASP A 91 10.13 -7.77 10.42
CA ASP A 91 10.88 -9.01 10.71
C ASP A 91 10.53 -10.04 9.65
N PHE A 92 11.40 -10.18 8.65
CA PHE A 92 11.16 -11.08 7.53
C PHE A 92 11.25 -12.55 7.92
N GLN A 93 12.11 -12.88 8.90
CA GLN A 93 12.32 -14.25 9.36
C GLN A 93 11.09 -14.78 10.09
N ASN A 94 10.49 -13.97 10.96
CA ASN A 94 9.33 -14.36 11.76
C ASN A 94 7.99 -13.87 11.19
N ASN A 95 7.99 -13.19 10.04
CA ASN A 95 6.82 -12.55 9.44
C ASN A 95 6.07 -11.65 10.46
N ARG A 96 6.82 -10.80 11.17
CA ARG A 96 6.25 -9.84 12.12
C ARG A 96 6.35 -8.43 11.58
N VAL A 97 5.36 -7.60 11.88
CA VAL A 97 5.30 -6.21 11.41
C VAL A 97 4.78 -5.33 12.51
N ARG A 98 5.41 -4.17 12.68
CA ARG A 98 4.86 -3.04 13.40
C ARG A 98 4.91 -1.82 12.48
N ARG A 99 3.77 -1.18 12.29
CA ARG A 99 3.62 0.06 11.54
C ARG A 99 3.02 1.09 12.47
N THR A 100 3.71 2.20 12.67
CA THR A 100 3.20 3.33 13.44
C THR A 100 3.03 4.51 12.50
N GLU A 101 1.83 5.06 12.42
CA GLU A 101 1.51 6.23 11.60
C GLU A 101 1.05 7.38 12.49
N GLU A 102 1.58 8.57 12.21
CA GLU A 102 1.05 9.83 12.72
C GLU A 102 0.70 10.70 11.51
N SER A 103 -0.55 11.14 11.42
CA SER A 103 -1.08 11.90 10.31
C SER A 103 -2.31 12.71 10.73
N GLU A 104 -3.07 13.17 9.74
CA GLU A 104 -4.41 13.69 9.96
C GLU A 104 -5.41 12.97 9.07
N VAL A 105 -6.64 12.81 9.58
CA VAL A 105 -7.76 12.21 8.86
C VAL A 105 -8.95 13.17 8.83
N LEU A 106 -9.67 13.21 7.71
CA LEU A 106 -10.88 14.02 7.60
C LEU A 106 -12.00 13.44 8.48
N CYS A 107 -12.37 14.14 9.54
CA CYS A 107 -13.53 13.81 10.35
C CYS A 107 -14.79 14.37 9.71
N ALA A 108 -15.52 13.49 9.01
CA ALA A 108 -16.72 13.80 8.26
C ALA A 108 -17.75 14.68 9.00
N PRO A 109 -18.17 14.33 10.23
CA PRO A 109 -19.18 15.11 10.98
C PRO A 109 -18.80 16.57 11.26
N ILE A 110 -17.51 16.86 11.48
CA ILE A 110 -17.02 18.22 11.77
C ILE A 110 -16.27 18.86 10.59
N ARG A 111 -16.21 18.14 9.46
CA ARG A 111 -15.61 18.57 8.18
C ARG A 111 -14.21 19.18 8.32
N SER A 112 -13.45 18.66 9.28
CA SER A 112 -12.12 19.12 9.63
C SER A 112 -11.17 17.94 9.71
N PHE A 113 -9.91 18.18 9.41
CA PHE A 113 -8.86 17.22 9.68
C PHE A 113 -8.61 17.16 11.19
N ILE A 114 -8.51 15.95 11.72
CA ILE A 114 -8.23 15.67 13.12
C ILE A 114 -6.94 14.85 13.23
N PRO A 115 -6.23 14.91 14.37
CA PRO A 115 -5.06 14.07 14.58
C PRO A 115 -5.40 12.60 14.39
N TYR A 116 -4.48 11.88 13.75
CA TYR A 116 -4.56 10.45 13.56
C TYR A 116 -3.25 9.81 14.02
N TYR A 117 -3.34 8.94 15.01
CA TYR A 117 -2.24 8.11 15.46
C TYR A 117 -2.70 6.67 15.52
N GLU A 118 -1.99 5.79 14.82
CA GLU A 118 -2.32 4.38 14.71
C GLU A 118 -1.07 3.51 14.77
N VAL A 119 -1.18 2.38 15.46
CA VAL A 119 -0.22 1.29 15.40
C VAL A 119 -0.90 0.04 14.86
N ASP A 120 -0.57 -0.34 13.64
CA ASP A 120 -0.90 -1.64 13.07
C ASP A 120 0.20 -2.64 13.40
N LEU A 121 -0.19 -3.79 13.93
CA LEU A 121 0.77 -4.78 14.39
C LEU A 121 0.33 -6.19 14.00
N TYR A 122 1.29 -6.98 13.52
CA TYR A 122 1.16 -8.42 13.37
C TYR A 122 2.36 -9.09 14.04
N ASP A 123 2.11 -9.88 15.08
CA ASP A 123 3.17 -10.47 15.92
C ASP A 123 3.71 -11.82 15.40
N GLY A 124 3.28 -12.23 14.20
CA GLY A 124 3.53 -13.55 13.63
C GLY A 124 2.32 -14.49 13.76
N THR A 125 1.36 -14.15 14.63
CA THR A 125 0.16 -14.96 14.91
C THR A 125 -1.15 -14.16 14.89
N GLN A 126 -1.15 -12.96 15.46
CA GLN A 126 -2.33 -12.15 15.70
C GLN A 126 -2.15 -10.73 15.18
N TYR A 127 -3.26 -10.16 14.74
CA TYR A 127 -3.40 -8.78 14.32
C TYR A 127 -3.92 -7.91 15.46
N PHE A 128 -3.27 -6.77 15.63
CA PHE A 128 -3.65 -5.73 16.57
C PHE A 128 -3.69 -4.40 15.82
N ASN A 129 -4.62 -3.56 16.23
CA ASN A 129 -4.69 -2.17 15.80
C ASN A 129 -4.88 -1.32 17.06
N TYR A 130 -3.99 -0.34 17.27
CA TYR A 130 -3.95 0.46 18.49
C TYR A 130 -3.99 1.96 18.17
N GLN A 131 -4.99 2.65 18.71
CA GLN A 131 -5.29 4.07 18.52
C GLN A 131 -5.44 4.75 19.89
N PRO A 132 -4.33 5.14 20.54
CA PRO A 132 -4.34 5.82 21.84
C PRO A 132 -5.19 7.09 21.84
N ILE A 133 -6.03 7.28 22.85
CA ILE A 133 -6.92 8.45 22.94
C ILE A 133 -6.11 9.75 23.07
N ASP A 134 -5.05 9.75 23.88
CA ASP A 134 -4.23 10.95 24.14
C ASP A 134 -3.54 11.47 22.87
N LYS A 135 -3.09 10.57 22.00
CA LYS A 135 -2.47 10.93 20.70
C LYS A 135 -3.48 11.33 19.64
N ASN A 136 -4.73 10.87 19.75
CA ASN A 136 -5.83 11.20 18.84
C ASN A 136 -6.72 12.33 19.36
N THR A 137 -6.24 13.13 20.33
CA THR A 137 -6.94 14.29 20.89
C THR A 137 -6.24 15.58 20.48
N SER A 138 -7.04 16.62 20.17
CA SER A 138 -6.60 18.01 19.98
C SER A 138 -7.53 18.95 20.75
N ASP A 139 -7.25 20.25 20.72
CA ASP A 139 -8.13 21.28 21.29
C ASP A 139 -9.53 21.29 20.65
N SER A 140 -9.64 20.83 19.40
CA SER A 140 -10.88 20.84 18.60
C SER A 140 -11.55 19.47 18.46
N TRP A 141 -10.88 18.40 18.89
CA TRP A 141 -11.38 17.03 18.75
C TRP A 141 -10.97 16.15 19.91
N LYS A 142 -11.93 15.40 20.45
CA LYS A 142 -11.66 14.39 21.47
C LYS A 142 -12.40 13.10 21.10
N PRO A 143 -11.71 11.94 21.03
CA PRO A 143 -12.35 10.64 20.94
C PRO A 143 -13.40 10.44 22.04
N GLY A 144 -14.42 9.64 21.76
CA GLY A 144 -15.41 9.31 22.79
C GLY A 144 -14.75 8.66 24.00
N LYS A 145 -15.21 8.95 25.22
CA LYS A 145 -14.60 8.45 26.47
C LYS A 145 -14.34 6.93 26.44
N TYR A 146 -15.29 6.18 25.86
CA TYR A 146 -15.27 4.74 25.78
C TYR A 146 -14.97 4.21 24.37
N GLN A 147 -14.34 5.03 23.54
CA GLN A 147 -13.83 4.57 22.25
C GLN A 147 -12.75 3.53 22.50
N SER A 148 -12.83 2.39 21.81
CA SER A 148 -11.82 1.35 21.88
C SER A 148 -10.48 1.88 21.40
N GLU A 149 -9.45 1.69 22.22
CA GLU A 149 -8.07 2.04 21.88
C GLU A 149 -7.36 0.87 21.23
N LEU A 150 -7.63 -0.37 21.68
CA LEU A 150 -6.98 -1.58 21.16
C LEU A 150 -8.01 -2.53 20.55
N HIS A 151 -7.83 -2.86 19.28
CA HIS A 151 -8.63 -3.85 18.58
C HIS A 151 -7.85 -5.16 18.44
N LEU A 152 -8.31 -6.21 19.13
CA LEU A 152 -7.82 -7.58 18.96
C LEU A 152 -8.53 -8.20 17.76
N THR A 153 -7.83 -8.35 16.64
CA THR A 153 -8.47 -8.75 15.38
C THR A 153 -8.37 -10.26 15.12
N GLY A 154 -7.51 -10.96 15.87
CA GLY A 154 -7.28 -12.40 15.72
C GLY A 154 -6.33 -12.71 14.55
N SER A 155 -6.49 -13.86 13.89
CA SER A 155 -5.56 -14.34 12.85
C SER A 155 -5.80 -13.78 11.44
N ARG A 156 -6.86 -12.98 11.26
CA ARG A 156 -7.22 -12.35 9.97
C ARG A 156 -7.31 -10.84 10.16
N PRO A 157 -6.78 -10.02 9.25
CA PRO A 157 -6.90 -8.57 9.38
C PRO A 157 -8.35 -8.11 9.17
N TYR A 158 -8.71 -6.96 9.76
CA TYR A 158 -10.04 -6.34 9.60
C TYR A 158 -10.20 -5.60 8.27
N GLY A 159 -9.08 -5.25 7.65
CA GLY A 159 -9.04 -4.66 6.33
C GLY A 159 -7.73 -4.96 5.65
N MET A 160 -7.24 -3.99 4.88
CA MET A 160 -5.90 -4.05 4.31
C MET A 160 -4.94 -3.56 5.39
N PHE A 161 -4.15 -4.46 5.99
CA PHE A 161 -3.08 -4.08 6.92
C PHE A 161 -2.06 -3.15 6.24
N PHE A 162 -1.73 -3.48 4.99
CA PHE A 162 -1.00 -2.61 4.08
C PHE A 162 -2.01 -1.94 3.17
N SER A 163 -2.77 -0.99 3.71
CA SER A 163 -3.75 -0.19 2.99
C SER A 163 -3.10 0.94 2.20
N HIS A 164 -1.89 1.33 2.59
CA HIS A 164 -1.17 2.46 2.01
C HIS A 164 -0.09 1.97 1.05
N TYR A 165 0.01 2.62 -0.10
CA TYR A 165 1.04 2.27 -1.08
C TYR A 165 2.47 2.44 -0.54
N ILE A 166 2.66 3.23 0.53
CA ILE A 166 3.94 3.35 1.26
C ILE A 166 4.56 1.98 1.55
N ASP A 167 3.79 1.07 2.13
CA ASP A 167 4.32 -0.20 2.60
C ASP A 167 4.67 -1.12 1.42
N ILE A 168 3.81 -1.11 0.39
CA ILE A 168 4.00 -1.85 -0.85
C ILE A 168 5.30 -1.41 -1.51
N LEU A 169 5.55 -0.11 -1.64
CA LEU A 169 6.77 0.42 -2.27
C LEU A 169 8.03 -0.04 -1.54
N LEU A 170 8.05 0.05 -0.21
CA LEU A 170 9.21 -0.38 0.57
C LEU A 170 9.45 -1.88 0.43
N LEU A 171 8.41 -2.70 0.50
CA LEU A 171 8.51 -4.15 0.32
C LEU A 171 8.94 -4.53 -1.11
N THR A 172 8.54 -3.76 -2.13
CA THR A 172 9.05 -3.97 -3.50
C THR A 172 10.53 -3.62 -3.64
N GLY A 173 11.04 -2.70 -2.82
CA GLY A 173 12.48 -2.44 -2.68
C GLY A 173 13.27 -3.68 -2.26
N HIS A 174 12.64 -4.56 -1.48
CA HIS A 174 13.15 -5.88 -1.06
C HIS A 174 12.81 -7.01 -2.03
N GLY A 175 12.31 -6.68 -3.23
CA GLY A 175 12.03 -7.67 -4.26
C GLY A 175 10.74 -8.46 -4.09
N SER A 176 9.84 -8.04 -3.18
CA SER A 176 8.49 -8.60 -3.10
C SER A 176 7.54 -7.82 -4.00
N ILE A 177 7.12 -8.41 -5.12
CA ILE A 177 6.21 -7.76 -6.06
C ILE A 177 4.78 -8.27 -5.86
N TYR A 178 3.87 -7.33 -5.58
CA TYR A 178 2.46 -7.63 -5.28
C TYR A 178 1.54 -7.26 -6.44
N THR A 179 0.44 -7.99 -6.55
CA THR A 179 -0.61 -7.72 -7.56
C THR A 179 -1.99 -7.85 -6.92
N HIS A 180 -3.06 -7.44 -7.60
CA HIS A 180 -4.40 -7.63 -7.05
C HIS A 180 -4.75 -9.10 -6.77
N ASN A 181 -4.14 -10.04 -7.50
CA ASN A 181 -4.35 -11.48 -7.31
C ASN A 181 -3.36 -12.08 -6.30
N SER A 182 -2.43 -11.27 -5.81
CA SER A 182 -1.36 -11.64 -4.88
C SER A 182 -1.09 -10.44 -3.95
N PRO A 183 -2.07 -10.05 -3.12
CA PRO A 183 -1.92 -8.91 -2.23
C PRO A 183 -0.80 -9.16 -1.22
N VAL A 184 -0.23 -8.07 -0.72
CA VAL A 184 0.70 -8.12 0.40
C VAL A 184 -0.06 -8.47 1.68
N THR A 185 0.51 -9.36 2.50
CA THR A 185 0.00 -9.64 3.85
C THR A 185 1.16 -9.81 4.82
N PRO A 186 1.01 -9.42 6.10
CA PRO A 186 2.05 -9.63 7.11
C PRO A 186 2.50 -11.07 7.29
N GLN A 187 1.62 -12.06 7.07
CA GLN A 187 2.01 -13.48 7.17
C GLN A 187 3.01 -13.92 6.10
N LYS A 188 3.19 -13.12 5.04
CA LYS A 188 4.10 -13.43 3.95
C LYS A 188 4.70 -12.15 3.38
N LEU A 189 5.64 -11.60 4.14
CA LEU A 189 6.35 -10.37 3.75
C LEU A 189 7.22 -10.58 2.51
N LEU A 190 8.00 -11.66 2.49
CA LEU A 190 8.81 -12.03 1.33
C LEU A 190 8.05 -13.00 0.43
N ARG A 191 7.89 -12.62 -0.84
CA ARG A 191 7.19 -13.44 -1.83
C ARG A 191 7.98 -13.49 -3.13
N THR A 192 8.26 -14.71 -3.58
CA THR A 192 8.82 -14.93 -4.92
C THR A 192 7.86 -14.40 -5.98
N SER A 193 8.37 -13.53 -6.83
CA SER A 193 7.63 -12.97 -7.96
C SER A 193 7.35 -14.07 -8.99
N VAL A 194 6.12 -14.10 -9.52
CA VAL A 194 5.69 -15.10 -10.52
C VAL A 194 5.34 -14.38 -11.82
N THR A 195 5.96 -14.79 -12.92
CA THR A 195 5.75 -14.20 -14.26
C THR A 195 4.30 -14.26 -14.70
N SER A 196 3.57 -15.32 -14.32
CA SER A 196 2.16 -15.53 -14.67
C SER A 196 1.21 -14.43 -14.16
N HIS A 197 1.67 -13.56 -13.26
CA HIS A 197 0.89 -12.42 -12.81
C HIS A 197 0.86 -11.28 -13.83
N PHE A 198 1.79 -11.25 -14.79
CA PHE A 198 1.92 -10.21 -15.81
C PHE A 198 1.43 -10.74 -17.16
N PHE A 199 0.48 -10.04 -17.78
CA PHE A 199 -0.07 -10.48 -19.08
C PHE A 199 0.44 -9.64 -20.26
N LYS A 200 0.98 -8.45 -19.99
CA LYS A 200 1.60 -7.59 -21.00
C LYS A 200 2.97 -7.13 -20.52
N GLN A 201 3.92 -7.15 -21.44
CA GLN A 201 5.29 -6.68 -21.27
C GLN A 201 5.66 -5.84 -22.48
N GLU A 202 6.18 -4.64 -22.27
CA GLU A 202 6.50 -3.71 -23.36
C GLU A 202 7.77 -2.91 -23.02
N LEU A 203 8.65 -2.74 -24.00
CA LEU A 203 9.80 -1.85 -23.88
C LEU A 203 9.33 -0.40 -24.01
N VAL A 204 9.61 0.43 -23.00
CA VAL A 204 9.19 1.84 -22.97
C VAL A 204 10.37 2.74 -22.66
N LYS A 205 10.33 3.99 -23.12
CA LYS A 205 11.29 5.03 -22.73
C LYS A 205 10.70 5.86 -21.59
N TYR A 206 11.29 5.80 -20.40
CA TYR A 206 10.83 6.58 -19.24
C TYR A 206 11.95 7.49 -18.73
N LYS A 207 11.69 8.81 -18.72
CA LYS A 207 12.67 9.85 -18.35
C LYS A 207 14.04 9.64 -19.02
N GLY A 208 14.03 9.36 -20.33
CA GLY A 208 15.25 9.16 -21.13
C GLY A 208 15.84 7.75 -21.12
N ARG A 209 15.44 6.88 -20.17
CA ARG A 209 15.99 5.53 -19.99
C ARG A 209 15.12 4.47 -20.66
N GLN A 210 15.75 3.37 -21.08
CA GLN A 210 15.03 2.18 -21.55
C GLN A 210 14.54 1.38 -20.35
N CYS A 211 13.22 1.26 -20.22
CA CYS A 211 12.54 0.53 -19.16
C CYS A 211 11.63 -0.57 -19.74
N ILE A 212 11.03 -1.34 -18.84
CA ILE A 212 10.02 -2.36 -19.15
C ILE A 212 8.73 -1.94 -18.46
N LEU A 213 7.63 -1.85 -19.20
CA LEU A 213 6.28 -1.72 -18.68
C LEU A 213 5.69 -3.12 -18.50
N LEU A 214 5.29 -3.44 -17.29
CA LEU A 214 4.56 -4.65 -16.93
C LEU A 214 3.11 -4.30 -16.60
N GLN A 215 2.17 -5.07 -17.13
CA GLN A 215 0.76 -4.96 -16.75
C GLN A 215 0.28 -6.23 -16.06
N THR A 216 -0.29 -6.10 -14.87
CA THR A 216 -0.81 -7.24 -14.10
C THR A 216 -2.17 -7.68 -14.62
N MET A 217 -2.50 -8.97 -14.51
CA MET A 217 -3.85 -9.44 -14.83
C MET A 217 -4.92 -8.68 -14.04
N PRO A 218 -6.06 -8.31 -14.67
CA PRO A 218 -7.15 -7.66 -13.97
C PRO A 218 -7.64 -8.49 -12.76
N SER A 219 -8.00 -7.81 -11.68
CA SER A 219 -8.56 -8.42 -10.48
C SER A 219 -9.88 -9.11 -10.81
N LYS A 220 -9.99 -10.38 -10.41
CA LYS A 220 -11.27 -11.13 -10.50
C LYS A 220 -12.32 -10.65 -9.51
N LEU A 221 -11.88 -10.05 -8.39
CA LEU A 221 -12.75 -9.73 -7.24
C LEU A 221 -13.17 -8.25 -7.19
N ARG A 222 -12.36 -7.33 -7.72
CA ARG A 222 -12.56 -5.88 -7.57
C ARG A 222 -12.66 -5.16 -8.92
N GLY A 223 -13.75 -5.40 -9.65
CA GLY A 223 -14.18 -4.53 -10.76
C GLY A 223 -13.15 -4.26 -11.88
N LYS A 224 -12.39 -5.30 -12.30
CA LYS A 224 -11.36 -5.22 -13.35
C LYS A 224 -10.21 -4.24 -13.04
N GLY A 225 -9.81 -4.07 -11.78
CA GLY A 225 -8.62 -3.28 -11.45
C GLY A 225 -7.31 -3.95 -11.87
N TYR A 226 -6.31 -3.19 -12.31
CA TYR A 226 -4.97 -3.69 -12.67
C TYR A 226 -3.88 -2.67 -12.34
N TYR A 227 -2.62 -3.12 -12.31
CA TYR A 227 -1.45 -2.26 -12.17
C TYR A 227 -0.63 -2.19 -13.45
N ASN A 228 -0.10 -1.00 -13.72
CA ASN A 228 1.02 -0.77 -14.63
C ASN A 228 2.27 -0.48 -13.79
N ILE A 229 3.34 -1.21 -14.05
CA ILE A 229 4.60 -1.12 -13.29
C ILE A 229 5.72 -0.88 -14.28
N ILE A 230 6.44 0.24 -14.15
CA ILE A 230 7.61 0.54 -14.97
C ILE A 230 8.87 0.16 -14.20
N VAL A 231 9.67 -0.71 -14.79
CA VAL A 231 10.89 -1.27 -14.19
C VAL A 231 12.11 -0.82 -14.98
N ASP A 232 13.14 -0.37 -14.26
CA ASP A 232 14.43 0.02 -14.83
C ASP A 232 15.45 -1.12 -14.66
N PRO A 233 15.71 -1.93 -15.71
CA PRO A 233 16.62 -3.06 -15.63
C PRO A 233 18.08 -2.68 -15.39
N ALA A 234 18.48 -1.42 -15.66
CA ALA A 234 19.83 -0.93 -15.45
C ALA A 234 20.14 -0.68 -13.96
N HIS A 235 19.11 -0.47 -13.13
CA HIS A 235 19.23 -0.22 -11.69
C HIS A 235 18.70 -1.41 -10.90
N GLU A 236 19.26 -2.60 -11.17
CA GLU A 236 18.89 -3.86 -10.52
C GLU A 236 17.38 -4.13 -10.61
N SER A 237 16.75 -3.74 -11.71
CA SER A 237 15.30 -3.87 -11.92
C SER A 237 14.46 -3.14 -10.86
N ALA A 238 14.88 -1.93 -10.47
CA ALA A 238 14.12 -1.04 -9.61
C ALA A 238 12.80 -0.60 -10.26
N ILE A 239 11.73 -0.53 -9.48
CA ILE A 239 10.42 -0.03 -9.95
C ILE A 239 10.42 1.48 -9.87
N VAL A 240 10.40 2.17 -11.01
CA VAL A 240 10.46 3.64 -11.07
C VAL A 240 9.09 4.31 -11.14
N LYS A 241 8.05 3.55 -11.49
CA LYS A 241 6.66 4.05 -11.54
C LYS A 241 5.67 2.92 -11.28
N TRP A 242 4.63 3.20 -10.50
CA TRP A 242 3.52 2.28 -10.23
C TRP A 242 2.19 3.02 -10.39
N SER A 243 1.35 2.54 -11.30
CA SER A 243 0.03 3.13 -11.54
C SER A 243 -1.05 2.08 -11.30
N SER A 244 -2.12 2.44 -10.60
CA SER A 244 -3.30 1.60 -10.41
C SER A 244 -4.46 2.08 -11.25
N PHE A 245 -5.17 1.14 -11.86
CA PHE A 245 -6.34 1.40 -12.69
C PHE A 245 -7.54 0.65 -12.12
N TYR A 246 -8.71 1.28 -12.18
CA TYR A 246 -9.99 0.66 -11.88
C TYR A 246 -10.98 0.99 -12.98
N ARG A 247 -11.55 -0.03 -13.64
CA ARG A 247 -12.42 0.13 -14.82
C ARG A 247 -11.76 1.02 -15.91
N ASP A 248 -10.49 0.76 -16.19
CA ASP A 248 -9.66 1.49 -17.17
C ASP A 248 -9.46 2.99 -16.85
N GLN A 249 -9.70 3.39 -15.61
CA GLN A 249 -9.48 4.75 -15.14
C GLN A 249 -8.30 4.74 -14.17
N LEU A 250 -7.35 5.64 -14.39
CA LEU A 250 -6.24 5.85 -13.47
C LEU A 250 -6.81 6.23 -12.10
N TYR A 251 -6.49 5.43 -11.09
CA TYR A 251 -6.95 5.60 -9.70
C TYR A 251 -5.83 6.14 -8.83
N SER A 252 -4.61 5.65 -9.00
CA SER A 252 -3.42 6.25 -8.38
C SER A 252 -2.22 6.16 -9.32
N ASP A 253 -1.31 7.12 -9.19
CA ASP A 253 -0.03 7.14 -9.88
C ASP A 253 1.09 7.48 -8.91
N ILE A 254 2.17 6.70 -8.94
CA ILE A 254 3.29 6.82 -8.00
C ILE A 254 4.58 6.89 -8.80
N GLU A 255 5.32 7.99 -8.63
CA GLU A 255 6.67 8.14 -9.15
C GLU A 255 7.68 7.91 -8.02
N ILE A 256 8.68 7.06 -8.27
CA ILE A 256 9.58 6.56 -7.23
C ILE A 256 11.02 6.90 -7.58
N GLU A 257 11.67 7.64 -6.68
CA GLU A 257 13.09 7.95 -6.71
C GLU A 257 13.83 6.95 -5.82
N HIS A 258 14.99 6.50 -6.30
CA HIS A 258 15.82 5.51 -5.63
C HIS A 258 17.17 6.12 -5.26
N GLU A 259 17.76 5.59 -4.18
CA GLU A 259 19.17 5.82 -3.85
C GLU A 259 19.94 4.50 -3.98
N LEU A 260 21.21 4.60 -4.37
CA LEU A 260 22.14 3.49 -4.28
C LEU A 260 22.65 3.38 -2.84
N THR A 261 22.42 2.23 -2.22
CA THR A 261 22.93 1.88 -0.88
C THR A 261 23.98 0.78 -0.97
N LYS A 262 24.58 0.39 0.16
CA LYS A 262 25.45 -0.79 0.23
C LYS A 262 24.71 -2.10 -0.09
N GLN A 263 23.38 -2.10 0.01
CA GLN A 263 22.50 -3.24 -0.23
C GLN A 263 21.80 -3.19 -1.59
N GLY A 264 22.16 -2.22 -2.45
CA GLY A 264 21.57 -2.04 -3.79
C GLY A 264 20.66 -0.83 -3.89
N TRP A 265 19.87 -0.78 -4.96
CA TRP A 265 18.95 0.33 -5.27
C TRP A 265 17.63 0.24 -4.49
N LEU A 266 17.44 1.15 -3.53
CA LEU A 266 16.25 1.17 -2.67
C LEU A 266 15.42 2.45 -2.84
N PRO A 267 14.07 2.40 -2.66
CA PRO A 267 13.22 3.58 -2.68
C PRO A 267 13.67 4.60 -1.62
N ALA A 268 13.78 5.87 -2.01
CA ALA A 268 14.21 6.97 -1.15
C ALA A 268 13.19 8.09 -1.04
N ARG A 269 12.49 8.38 -2.13
CA ARG A 269 11.42 9.37 -2.18
C ARG A 269 10.37 8.90 -3.17
N TRP A 270 9.12 9.25 -2.92
CA TRP A 270 8.08 9.06 -3.92
C TRP A 270 7.03 10.15 -3.82
N THR A 271 6.38 10.41 -4.95
CA THR A 271 5.18 11.23 -5.03
C THR A 271 4.06 10.36 -5.51
N GLU A 272 3.01 10.29 -4.71
CA GLU A 272 1.78 9.58 -4.99
C GLU A 272 0.68 10.59 -5.30
N THR A 273 -0.08 10.33 -6.36
CA THR A 273 -1.22 11.12 -6.79
C THR A 273 -2.44 10.23 -6.85
N TYR A 274 -3.47 10.53 -6.07
CA TYR A 274 -4.74 9.80 -6.06
C TYR A 274 -5.79 10.54 -6.88
N TYR A 275 -6.44 9.81 -7.78
CA TYR A 275 -7.53 10.30 -8.62
C TYR A 275 -8.83 9.62 -8.19
N SER A 276 -9.68 10.35 -7.48
CA SER A 276 -11.08 9.94 -7.34
C SER A 276 -11.89 10.67 -8.41
N LYS A 277 -12.68 10.00 -9.26
CA LYS A 277 -13.56 10.73 -10.20
C LYS A 277 -14.70 11.42 -9.45
N PRO A 278 -15.14 12.62 -9.88
CA PRO A 278 -14.64 13.51 -10.95
C PRO A 278 -13.56 14.53 -10.50
N LYS A 279 -12.73 14.19 -9.51
CA LYS A 279 -12.15 15.16 -8.57
C LYS A 279 -10.69 15.56 -8.82
N ILE A 280 -10.31 16.65 -8.14
CA ILE A 280 -8.95 17.18 -8.06
C ILE A 280 -8.06 16.18 -7.30
N PRO A 281 -6.87 15.86 -7.82
CA PRO A 281 -6.02 14.85 -7.22
C PRO A 281 -5.50 15.25 -5.84
N ILE A 282 -5.45 14.29 -4.92
CA ILE A 282 -4.72 14.41 -3.67
C ILE A 282 -3.28 13.98 -3.93
N THR A 283 -2.31 14.76 -3.46
CA THR A 283 -0.89 14.46 -3.63
C THR A 283 -0.23 14.18 -2.30
N LYS A 284 0.54 13.11 -2.23
CA LYS A 284 1.34 12.72 -1.06
C LYS A 284 2.80 12.57 -1.48
N THR A 285 3.68 13.39 -0.92
CA THR A 285 5.12 13.30 -1.14
C THR A 285 5.78 12.74 0.10
N MET A 286 6.48 11.63 -0.05
CA MET A 286 7.10 10.88 1.04
C MET A 286 8.60 10.74 0.82
N CYS A 287 9.36 10.68 1.90
CA CYS A 287 10.79 10.43 1.87
C CYS A 287 11.21 9.56 3.05
N VAL A 288 12.14 8.64 2.78
CA VAL A 288 12.77 7.85 3.83
C VAL A 288 13.83 8.72 4.51
N LYS A 289 13.66 8.93 5.82
CA LYS A 289 14.60 9.70 6.64
C LYS A 289 15.68 8.82 7.24
N ARG A 290 15.32 7.58 7.61
CA ARG A 290 16.26 6.62 8.19
C ARG A 290 15.93 5.21 7.76
N ARG A 291 16.98 4.42 7.57
CA ARG A 291 16.92 2.98 7.35
C ARG A 291 17.90 2.31 8.30
N VAL A 292 17.46 1.25 8.96
CA VAL A 292 18.35 0.37 9.74
C VAL A 292 18.16 -1.03 9.23
N PHE A 293 19.23 -1.62 8.72
CA PHE A 293 19.28 -3.02 8.32
C PHE A 293 19.59 -3.88 9.53
N ASN A 294 18.86 -4.98 9.66
CA ASN A 294 19.02 -5.97 10.73
C ASN A 294 19.06 -5.33 12.14
N PRO A 295 18.11 -4.44 12.50
CA PRO A 295 18.03 -3.90 13.86
C PRO A 295 17.90 -5.05 14.87
N LYS A 296 18.42 -4.84 16.08
CA LYS A 296 18.22 -5.79 17.19
C LYS A 296 16.74 -5.76 17.60
N LEU A 297 16.01 -6.81 17.28
CA LEU A 297 14.59 -6.96 17.59
C LEU A 297 14.38 -7.65 18.93
N LYS A 298 13.31 -7.26 19.63
CA LYS A 298 12.78 -7.91 20.82
C LYS A 298 11.31 -8.24 20.62
N ASP A 299 10.81 -9.24 21.34
CA ASP A 299 9.39 -9.59 21.25
C ASP A 299 8.46 -8.46 21.71
N SER A 300 8.93 -7.57 22.58
CA SER A 300 8.19 -6.37 23.00
C SER A 300 7.92 -5.40 21.86
N ASP A 301 8.78 -5.38 20.83
CA ASP A 301 8.60 -4.48 19.67
C ASP A 301 7.31 -4.83 18.90
N PHE A 302 6.90 -6.11 18.96
CA PHE A 302 5.70 -6.64 18.34
C PHE A 302 4.60 -6.94 19.36
N LYS A 303 4.52 -6.15 20.44
CA LYS A 303 3.41 -6.17 21.40
C LYS A 303 2.87 -4.77 21.66
N ILE A 304 1.63 -4.71 22.12
CA ILE A 304 1.03 -3.50 22.70
C ILE A 304 0.91 -3.72 24.19
N GLU A 305 1.42 -2.79 24.99
CA GLU A 305 1.29 -2.83 26.44
C GLU A 305 -0.14 -2.44 26.83
N ILE A 306 -0.86 -3.35 27.47
CA ILE A 306 -2.21 -3.10 27.96
C ILE A 306 -2.12 -2.35 29.29
N THR A 307 -2.59 -1.10 29.32
CA THR A 307 -2.61 -0.26 30.52
C THR A 307 -3.96 -0.32 31.23
N PRO A 308 -4.04 0.02 32.54
CA PRO A 308 -5.32 0.18 33.22
C PRO A 308 -6.18 1.27 32.57
N GLY A 309 -7.48 1.02 32.46
CA GLY A 309 -8.46 1.94 31.86
C GLY A 309 -8.57 1.86 30.32
N MET A 310 -7.62 1.20 29.66
CA MET A 310 -7.65 1.01 28.20
C MET A 310 -8.91 0.24 27.79
N VAL A 311 -9.64 0.77 26.81
CA VAL A 311 -10.79 0.09 26.22
C VAL A 311 -10.32 -0.80 25.08
N ILE A 312 -10.70 -2.08 25.14
CA ILE A 312 -10.26 -3.13 24.23
C ILE A 312 -11.47 -3.72 23.52
N TYR A 313 -11.43 -3.76 22.19
CA TYR A 313 -12.42 -4.47 21.38
C TYR A 313 -11.85 -5.81 20.92
N ASP A 314 -12.45 -6.91 21.38
CA ASP A 314 -12.16 -8.24 20.87
C ASP A 314 -13.12 -8.61 19.75
N ARG A 315 -12.57 -8.70 18.53
CA ARG A 315 -13.35 -9.01 17.35
C ARG A 315 -13.77 -10.47 17.27
N ALA A 316 -13.02 -11.40 17.86
CA ALA A 316 -13.38 -12.80 17.83
C ALA A 316 -14.67 -13.06 18.62
N THR A 317 -14.85 -12.32 19.72
CA THR A 317 -16.04 -12.37 20.58
C THR A 317 -17.03 -11.24 20.33
N ASN A 318 -16.71 -10.31 19.42
CA ASN A 318 -17.50 -9.10 19.13
C ASN A 318 -17.90 -8.36 20.41
N SER A 319 -16.94 -8.19 21.32
CA SER A 319 -17.16 -7.67 22.67
C SER A 319 -16.16 -6.60 23.03
N GLU A 320 -16.59 -5.61 23.82
CA GLU A 320 -15.75 -4.55 24.36
C GLU A 320 -15.48 -4.79 25.84
N PHE A 321 -14.24 -4.52 26.24
CA PHE A 321 -13.75 -4.66 27.60
C PHE A 321 -13.01 -3.41 28.04
N ILE A 322 -12.92 -3.22 29.35
CA ILE A 322 -11.99 -2.29 29.97
C ILE A 322 -10.91 -3.05 30.74
N SER A 323 -9.66 -2.67 30.52
CA SER A 323 -8.51 -3.29 31.15
C SER A 323 -8.35 -2.83 32.61
N SER A 324 -8.14 -3.77 33.52
CA SER A 324 -7.72 -3.46 34.91
C SER A 324 -6.20 -3.33 35.06
N GLY A 325 -5.45 -3.49 33.97
CA GLY A 325 -3.98 -3.51 33.92
C GLY A 325 -3.39 -4.87 33.52
N PRO A 326 -2.06 -4.94 33.32
CA PRO A 326 -1.36 -6.16 32.90
C PRO A 326 -1.64 -7.36 33.82
N GLY A 327 -1.98 -8.50 33.23
CA GLY A 327 -2.19 -9.77 33.95
C GLY A 327 -3.49 -9.86 34.78
N LYS A 328 -4.33 -8.83 34.77
CA LYS A 328 -5.64 -8.85 35.44
C LYS A 328 -6.77 -9.21 34.47
N PRO A 329 -7.89 -9.78 34.96
CA PRO A 329 -9.06 -10.00 34.14
C PRO A 329 -9.58 -8.71 33.52
N MET A 330 -9.96 -8.78 32.25
CA MET A 330 -10.68 -7.71 31.56
C MET A 330 -12.14 -7.70 32.01
N ILE A 331 -12.73 -6.50 32.18
CA ILE A 331 -14.13 -6.35 32.62
C ILE A 331 -14.97 -5.99 31.39
N PRO A 332 -16.11 -6.66 31.11
CA PRO A 332 -16.99 -6.25 30.03
C PRO A 332 -17.40 -4.78 30.16
N LEU A 333 -17.22 -3.99 29.10
CA LEU A 333 -17.41 -2.53 29.16
C LEU A 333 -18.84 -2.15 29.58
N LYS A 334 -19.83 -2.95 29.19
CA LYS A 334 -21.23 -2.78 29.60
C LYS A 334 -21.40 -2.91 31.12
N GLU A 335 -20.73 -3.87 31.75
CA GLU A 335 -20.77 -4.05 33.21
C GLU A 335 -20.04 -2.93 33.94
N TRP A 336 -18.93 -2.45 33.37
CA TRP A 336 -18.20 -1.31 33.90
C TRP A 336 -19.08 -0.05 33.96
N LYS A 337 -19.74 0.29 32.84
CA LYS A 337 -20.62 1.47 32.73
C LYS A 337 -21.81 1.41 33.69
N LEU A 338 -22.32 0.22 34.00
CA LEU A 338 -23.39 0.04 34.99
C LEU A 338 -22.91 0.31 36.42
N LYS A 339 -21.66 -0.04 36.74
CA LYS A 339 -21.05 0.16 38.06
C LYS A 339 -20.53 1.58 38.28
N HIS A 340 -20.17 2.28 37.21
CA HIS A 340 -19.61 3.62 37.24
C HIS A 340 -20.38 4.55 36.28
N PRO A 341 -21.67 4.84 36.54
CA PRO A 341 -22.50 5.64 35.64
C PRO A 341 -22.06 7.11 35.55
N ASP A 342 -21.43 7.62 36.61
CA ASP A 342 -20.99 9.01 36.73
C ASP A 342 -19.55 9.22 36.27
N GLU A 343 -18.81 8.12 36.04
CA GLU A 343 -17.56 8.18 35.31
C GLU A 343 -17.88 8.20 33.82
#